data_AF-A0A3M1N903-F1
#
_entry.id   AF-A0A3M1N903-F1
#
_cell.length_a   1.000
_cell.length_b   1.000
_cell.length_c   1.000
_cell.angle_alpha   90.00
_cell.angle_beta   90.00
_cell.angle_gamma   90.00
#
_symmetry.space_group_name_H-M   'P 1'
#
loop_
_entity.id
_entity.type
_entity.pdbx_description
1 polymer ?
#
loop_
_entity_poly.entity_id
_entity_poly.type
_entity_poly.pdbx_seq_one_letter_code
_entity_poly.pdbx_strand_id
1 'polypeptide(L)'
;QVDFILRLRRQEATLTPEDLALLQQTWREVLEEILGLWPITHVERKKWNQAIDLLLTLRRQARIEKHFALADFIRDRLQDMGVRLLDFPDETLWEWNE
;
A
#
# COMPACT_ATOMS: atom_id res chain seq x y z
N GLN A 1 -11.14 -31.11 11.27
CA GLN A 1 -10.41 -30.18 10.38
C GLN A 1 -9.06 -29.72 10.95
N VAL A 2 -8.94 -29.43 12.26
CA VAL A 2 -7.64 -29.09 12.90
C VAL A 2 -6.59 -30.21 12.80
N ASP A 3 -7.02 -31.47 12.84
CA ASP A 3 -6.12 -32.63 12.78
C ASP A 3 -5.38 -32.75 11.43
N PHE A 4 -5.97 -32.23 10.34
CA PHE A 4 -5.36 -32.26 9.00
C PHE A 4 -4.19 -31.26 8.89
N ILE A 5 -4.33 -30.07 9.48
CA ILE A 5 -3.28 -29.05 9.54
C ILE A 5 -2.08 -29.54 10.36
N LEU A 6 -2.32 -30.28 11.45
CA LEU A 6 -1.27 -30.86 12.28
C LEU A 6 -0.55 -32.05 11.63
N ARG A 7 -1.20 -32.73 10.67
CA ARG A 7 -0.59 -33.80 9.86
C ARG A 7 0.23 -33.24 8.69
N LEU A 8 -0.19 -32.13 8.09
CA LEU A 8 0.62 -31.37 7.11
C LEU A 8 1.91 -30.81 7.73
N ARG A 9 1.84 -30.28 8.95
CA ARG A 9 3.05 -29.88 9.72
C ARG A 9 4.00 -31.07 9.96
N ARG A 10 3.47 -32.28 10.05
CA ARG A 10 4.21 -33.53 10.24
C ARG A 10 4.74 -34.15 8.94
N GLN A 11 4.53 -33.51 7.78
CA GLN A 11 4.98 -33.97 6.45
C GLN A 11 4.39 -35.32 6.00
N GLU A 12 3.24 -35.74 6.53
CA GLU A 12 2.65 -37.07 6.28
C GLU A 12 1.50 -37.06 5.25
N ALA A 13 1.15 -35.91 4.68
CA ALA A 13 0.03 -35.79 3.73
C ALA A 13 0.45 -35.06 2.45
N THR A 14 0.22 -35.71 1.31
CA THR A 14 0.36 -35.11 -0.02
C THR A 14 -0.81 -34.15 -0.23
N LEU A 15 -0.51 -32.87 -0.47
CA LEU A 15 -1.52 -31.85 -0.79
C LEU A 15 -2.23 -32.23 -2.09
N THR A 16 -3.50 -32.61 -2.00
CA THR A 16 -4.36 -32.70 -3.17
C THR A 16 -4.84 -31.31 -3.59
N PRO A 17 -5.19 -31.08 -4.86
CA PRO A 17 -5.69 -29.78 -5.33
C PRO A 17 -6.95 -29.32 -4.61
N GLU A 18 -7.77 -30.27 -4.15
CA GLU A 18 -9.01 -30.05 -3.40
C GLU A 18 -8.73 -29.52 -1.99
N ASP A 19 -7.71 -30.07 -1.33
CA ASP A 19 -7.27 -29.60 0.00
C ASP A 19 -6.70 -28.19 -0.05
N LEU A 20 -6.02 -27.84 -1.15
CA LEU A 20 -5.49 -26.49 -1.36
C LEU A 20 -6.62 -25.45 -1.52
N ALA A 21 -7.71 -25.82 -2.19
CA ALA A 21 -8.88 -24.95 -2.32
C ALA A 21 -9.58 -24.74 -0.97
N LEU A 22 -9.74 -25.81 -0.17
CA LEU A 22 -10.32 -25.72 1.17
C LEU A 22 -9.46 -24.87 2.12
N LEU A 23 -8.14 -25.00 2.02
CA LEU A 23 -7.20 -24.17 2.78
C LEU A 23 -7.33 -22.69 2.39
N GLN A 24 -7.37 -22.38 1.09
CA GLN A 24 -7.52 -21.00 0.62
C GLN A 24 -8.85 -20.37 1.05
N GLN A 25 -9.92 -21.15 1.12
CA GLN A 25 -11.22 -20.67 1.55
C GLN A 25 -11.24 -20.41 3.06
N THR A 26 -10.82 -21.38 3.88
CA THR A 26 -10.75 -21.22 5.33
C THR A 26 -9.78 -20.11 5.75
N TRP A 27 -8.68 -19.92 5.01
CA TRP A 27 -7.74 -18.82 5.23
C TRP A 27 -8.39 -17.45 5.00
N ARG A 28 -9.21 -17.30 3.95
CA ARG A 28 -9.97 -16.07 3.70
C ARG A 28 -11.01 -15.82 4.77
N GLU A 29 -11.84 -16.81 5.11
CA GLU A 29 -12.88 -16.68 6.15
C GLU A 29 -12.28 -16.27 7.51
N VAL A 30 -11.17 -16.91 7.91
CA VAL A 30 -10.51 -16.58 9.20
C VAL A 30 -9.87 -15.19 9.17
N LEU A 31 -9.17 -14.82 8.10
CA LEU A 31 -8.50 -13.52 8.04
C LEU A 31 -9.47 -12.36 7.85
N GLU A 32 -10.47 -12.52 6.98
CA GLU A 32 -11.38 -11.44 6.57
C GLU A 32 -12.57 -11.32 7.52
N GLU A 33 -13.24 -12.43 7.88
CA GLU A 33 -14.49 -12.38 8.66
C GLU A 33 -14.24 -12.36 10.18
N ILE A 34 -13.25 -13.12 10.67
CA ILE A 34 -12.99 -13.21 12.12
C ILE A 34 -12.01 -12.13 12.56
N LEU A 35 -10.91 -11.95 11.82
CA LEU A 35 -9.86 -11.00 12.17
C LEU A 35 -10.05 -9.62 11.55
N GLY A 36 -10.95 -9.47 10.57
CA GLY A 36 -11.21 -8.19 9.91
C GLY A 36 -10.01 -7.66 9.12
N LEU A 37 -9.06 -8.53 8.76
CA LEU A 37 -7.86 -8.18 8.02
C LEU A 37 -8.21 -8.16 6.53
N TRP A 38 -8.84 -7.06 6.11
CA TRP A 38 -8.99 -6.77 4.70
C TRP A 38 -7.60 -6.64 4.09
N PRO A 39 -7.31 -7.31 2.96
CA PRO A 39 -6.11 -7.00 2.22
C PRO A 39 -6.17 -5.52 1.88
N ILE A 40 -5.25 -4.73 2.46
CA ILE A 40 -5.15 -3.29 2.22
C ILE A 40 -5.12 -3.12 0.70
N THR A 41 -6.20 -2.62 0.13
CA THR A 41 -6.45 -2.61 -1.31
C THR A 41 -5.29 -1.90 -1.97
N HIS A 42 -4.35 -2.67 -2.53
CA HIS A 42 -3.14 -2.14 -3.14
C HIS A 42 -3.46 -1.16 -4.28
N VAL A 43 -4.68 -1.27 -4.83
CA VAL A 43 -5.26 -0.41 -5.86
C VAL A 43 -5.45 1.03 -5.37
N GLU A 44 -5.88 1.26 -4.13
CA GLU A 44 -6.10 2.62 -3.63
C GLU A 44 -4.79 3.36 -3.44
N ARG A 45 -3.81 2.72 -2.78
CA ARG A 45 -2.46 3.28 -2.64
C ARG A 45 -1.84 3.62 -3.99
N LYS A 46 -1.98 2.77 -5.01
CA LYS A 46 -1.44 3.05 -6.34
C LYS A 46 -2.05 4.30 -7.00
N LYS A 47 -3.36 4.56 -6.82
CA LYS A 47 -4.02 5.77 -7.33
C LYS A 47 -3.53 7.03 -6.61
N TRP A 48 -3.41 6.96 -5.29
CA TRP A 48 -2.87 8.07 -4.49
C TRP A 48 -1.42 8.38 -4.85
N ASN A 49 -0.59 7.35 -5.06
CA ASN A 49 0.79 7.52 -5.50
C ASN A 49 0.88 8.30 -6.82
N GLN A 50 0.09 7.90 -7.82
CA GLN A 50 0.07 8.58 -9.13
C GLN A 50 -0.38 10.05 -9.02
N ALA A 51 -1.36 10.34 -8.16
CA ALA A 51 -1.82 11.71 -7.93
C ALA A 51 -0.74 12.56 -7.24
N ILE A 52 -0.04 12.01 -6.25
CA ILE A 52 1.05 12.70 -5.54
C ILE A 52 2.24 12.96 -6.48
N ASP A 53 2.62 11.99 -7.31
CA ASP A 53 3.71 12.13 -8.28
C ASP A 53 3.43 13.25 -9.30
N LEU A 54 2.16 13.39 -9.73
CA LEU A 54 1.74 14.48 -10.60
C LEU A 54 1.87 15.85 -9.89
N LEU A 55 1.44 15.94 -8.63
CA LEU A 55 1.56 17.17 -7.84
C LEU A 55 3.02 17.55 -7.60
N LEU A 56 3.90 16.58 -7.37
CA LEU A 56 5.34 16.80 -7.26
C LEU A 56 5.95 17.33 -8.56
N THR A 57 5.49 16.80 -9.69
CA THR A 57 5.90 17.28 -11.02
C THR A 57 5.45 18.73 -11.24
N LEU A 58 4.20 19.06 -10.88
CA LEU A 58 3.69 20.44 -10.95
C LEU A 58 4.46 21.38 -10.03
N ARG A 59 4.84 20.94 -8.82
CA ARG A 59 5.68 21.72 -7.90
C ARG A 59 7.05 22.04 -8.52
N ARG A 60 7.68 21.06 -9.18
CA ARG A 60 8.96 21.26 -9.90
C ARG A 60 8.80 22.27 -11.03
N GLN A 61 7.74 22.14 -11.83
CA GLN A 61 7.43 23.07 -12.92
C GLN A 61 7.23 24.50 -12.38
N ALA A 62 6.47 24.65 -11.29
CA ALA A 62 6.26 25.94 -10.63
C ALA A 62 7.58 26.58 -10.15
N ARG A 63 8.56 25.78 -9.69
CA ARG A 63 9.90 26.30 -9.33
C ARG A 63 10.69 26.75 -10.56
N ILE A 64 10.62 26.01 -11.67
CA ILE A 64 11.28 26.37 -12.94
C ILE A 64 10.71 27.70 -13.47
N GLU A 65 9.40 27.86 -13.41
CA GLU A 65 8.68 29.08 -13.81
C GLU A 65 8.79 30.22 -12.78
N LYS A 66 9.51 30.01 -11.67
CA LYS A 66 9.69 30.95 -10.54
C LYS A 66 8.38 31.35 -9.86
N HIS A 67 7.34 30.53 -9.98
CA HIS A 67 6.09 30.61 -9.23
C HIS A 67 6.23 29.99 -7.84
N PHE A 68 7.06 30.60 -6.98
CA PHE A 68 7.35 30.08 -5.63
C PHE A 68 6.10 29.95 -4.75
N ALA A 69 5.14 30.88 -4.87
CA ALA A 69 3.88 30.84 -4.12
C ALA A 69 3.04 29.58 -4.42
N LEU A 70 3.00 29.14 -5.69
CA LEU A 70 2.30 27.91 -6.08
C LEU A 70 3.06 26.66 -5.59
N ALA A 71 4.39 26.69 -5.65
CA ALA A 71 5.21 25.58 -5.15
C ALA A 71 5.05 25.38 -3.63
N ASP A 72 5.03 26.47 -2.86
CA ASP A 72 4.78 26.43 -1.42
C ASP A 72 3.34 25.98 -1.10
N PHE A 73 2.35 26.46 -1.85
CA PHE A 73 0.96 26.00 -1.69
C PHE A 73 0.81 24.49 -1.88
N ILE A 74 1.46 23.91 -2.89
CA ILE A 74 1.44 22.45 -3.12
C ILE A 74 2.12 21.71 -1.96
N ARG A 75 3.26 22.21 -1.46
CA ARG A 75 3.95 21.60 -0.31
C ARG A 75 3.05 21.58 0.92
N ASP A 76 2.47 22.73 1.27
CA ASP A 76 1.68 22.88 2.48
C ASP A 76 0.41 22.02 2.41
N ARG A 77 -0.22 21.91 1.23
CA ARG A 77 -1.37 21.01 1.04
C ARG A 77 -1.02 19.53 1.11
N LEU A 78 0.14 19.12 0.60
CA LEU A 78 0.59 17.75 0.76
C LEU A 78 0.87 17.43 2.24
N GLN A 79 1.45 18.39 2.98
CA GLN A 79 1.67 18.25 4.42
C GLN A 79 0.37 18.18 5.23
N ASP A 80 -0.64 18.99 4.89
CA ASP A 80 -1.99 18.93 5.49
C ASP A 80 -2.67 17.57 5.27
N MET A 81 -2.40 16.92 4.13
CA MET A 81 -2.89 15.58 3.82
C MET A 81 -2.09 14.46 4.51
N GLY A 82 -1.09 14.79 5.33
CA GLY A 82 -0.24 13.82 6.02
C GLY A 82 0.89 13.28 5.14
N VAL A 83 1.21 13.89 4.01
CA VAL A 83 2.30 13.48 3.12
C VAL A 83 3.53 14.36 3.38
N ARG A 84 4.61 13.77 3.88
CA ARG A 84 5.88 14.45 4.08
C ARG A 84 6.75 14.30 2.83
N LEU A 85 7.32 15.42 2.38
CA LEU A 85 8.21 15.46 1.22
C LEU A 85 9.68 15.43 1.68
N LEU A 86 10.46 14.56 1.03
CA LEU A 86 11.91 14.42 1.20
C LEU A 86 12.57 14.84 -0.10
N ASP A 87 13.17 16.03 -0.09
CA ASP A 87 13.87 16.57 -1.25
C ASP A 87 15.30 16.00 -1.32
N PHE A 88 15.54 15.13 -2.29
CA PHE A 88 16.87 14.64 -2.67
C PHE A 88 17.40 15.41 -3.90
N PRO A 89 18.72 15.35 -4.17
CA PRO A 89 19.33 16.06 -5.30
C PRO A 89 18.76 15.66 -6.67
N ASP A 90 18.43 14.38 -6.85
CA ASP A 90 17.92 13.83 -8.12
C ASP A 90 16.42 13.58 -8.11
N GLU A 91 15.80 13.42 -6.93
CA GLU A 91 14.39 13.07 -6.81
C GLU A 91 13.72 13.65 -5.55
N THR A 92 12.38 13.69 -5.55
CA THR A 92 11.60 14.05 -4.37
C THR A 92 10.89 12.79 -3.98
N LEU A 93 11.30 12.18 -2.88
CA LEU A 93 10.59 11.06 -2.28
C LEU A 93 9.54 11.60 -1.32
N TRP A 94 8.52 10.81 -1.02
CA TRP A 94 7.49 11.19 -0.08
C TRP A 94 7.10 10.00 0.79
N GLU A 95 6.73 10.29 2.04
CA GLU A 95 6.28 9.31 3.02
C GLU A 95 4.95 9.75 3.63
N TRP A 96 4.07 8.80 3.96
CA TRP A 96 2.91 9.08 4.80
C TRP A 96 3.39 9.27 6.25
N ASN A 97 3.06 10.40 6.85
CA ASN A 97 3.12 10.54 8.31
C ASN A 97 1.96 9.71 8.88
N GLU A 98 2.29 8.62 9.56
CA GLU A 98 1.37 7.86 10.42
C GLU A 98 1.02 8.63 11.69
#